data_AF-A0A840E869-F1
#
_entry.id   AF-A0A840E869-F1
#
_cell.length_a   1.000
_cell.length_b   1.000
_cell.length_c   1.000
_cell.angle_alpha   90.00
_cell.angle_beta   90.00
_cell.angle_gamma   90.00
#
_symmetry.space_group_name_H-M   'P 1'
#
loop_
_entity.id
_entity.type
_entity.pdbx_description
1 polymer ?
#
loop_
_entity_poly.entity_id
_entity_poly.type
_entity_poly.pdbx_seq_one_letter_code
_entity_poly.pdbx_strand_id
1 'polypeptide(L)'
;MVNFAIPSAGGEFAVIGPSIINAVKEIGMGLPEQEVTHMIARASLAIAFGETLTNCLQPFYLLIILPIMGLGIKIQARDVMGYLIVPFLVFFISWALMVIFVPI
;
A
#
# COMPACT_ATOMS: atom_id res chain seq x y z
N MET A 1 2.53 -4.78 -6.66
CA MET A 1 2.40 -6.13 -7.27
C MET A 1 2.61 -7.25 -6.25
N VAL A 2 3.41 -7.07 -5.20
CA VAL A 2 3.63 -8.12 -4.17
C VAL A 2 2.37 -8.38 -3.33
N ASN A 3 1.59 -7.34 -3.05
CA ASN A 3 0.28 -7.42 -2.40
C ASN A 3 -0.71 -8.47 -2.99
N PHE A 4 -0.59 -8.81 -4.28
CA PHE A 4 -1.43 -9.85 -4.90
C PHE A 4 -1.13 -11.27 -4.37
N ALA A 5 0.10 -11.52 -3.90
CA ALA A 5 0.53 -12.83 -3.39
C ALA A 5 0.45 -12.93 -1.86
N ILE A 6 0.57 -11.79 -1.16
CA ILE A 6 0.53 -11.71 0.31
C ILE A 6 -0.41 -10.57 0.68
N PRO A 7 -1.73 -10.84 0.87
CA PRO A 7 -2.73 -9.81 1.16
C PRO A 7 -2.71 -9.43 2.65
N SER A 8 -1.57 -8.95 3.12
CA SER A 8 -1.36 -8.51 4.51
C SER A 8 -0.18 -7.55 4.59
N ALA A 9 -0.43 -6.35 5.10
CA ALA A 9 0.60 -5.34 5.28
C ALA A 9 1.81 -5.82 6.10
N GLY A 10 1.56 -6.57 7.18
CA GLY A 10 2.64 -7.11 8.01
C GLY A 10 3.42 -8.23 7.31
N GLY A 11 2.73 -9.08 6.55
CA GLY A 11 3.36 -10.16 5.79
C GLY A 11 4.18 -9.65 4.61
N GLU A 12 3.64 -8.70 3.86
CA GLU A 12 4.35 -8.04 2.76
C GLU A 12 5.60 -7.33 3.30
N PHE A 13 5.46 -6.50 4.33
CA PHE A 13 6.59 -5.80 4.95
C PHE A 13 7.65 -6.75 5.52
N ALA A 14 7.26 -7.88 6.13
CA ALA A 14 8.22 -8.86 6.63
C ALA A 14 9.10 -9.48 5.52
N VAL A 15 8.56 -9.60 4.31
CA VAL A 15 9.28 -10.19 3.16
C VAL A 15 10.09 -9.14 2.39
N ILE A 16 9.48 -8.00 2.05
CA ILE A 16 10.14 -6.99 1.18
C ILE A 16 10.80 -5.86 1.97
N GLY A 17 10.35 -5.60 3.20
CA GLY A 17 10.84 -4.51 4.04
C GLY A 17 12.34 -4.56 4.28
N PRO A 18 12.92 -5.69 4.74
CA PRO A 18 14.36 -5.79 4.98
C PRO A 18 15.20 -5.50 3.72
N SER A 19 14.75 -5.96 2.55
CA SER A 19 15.46 -5.73 1.28
C SER A 19 15.42 -4.25 0.88
N ILE A 20 14.27 -3.59 0.99
CA ILE A 20 14.13 -2.15 0.70
C ILE A 20 14.96 -1.32 1.68
N ILE A 21 14.92 -1.63 2.98
CA ILE A 21 15.68 -0.91 4.00
C ILE A 21 17.19 -1.02 3.73
N ASN A 22 17.68 -2.20 3.35
CA ASN A 22 19.09 -2.37 2.99
C ASN A 22 19.47 -1.57 1.74
N ALA A 23 18.62 -1.58 0.71
CA ALA A 23 18.84 -0.76 -0.49
C ALA A 23 18.89 0.74 -0.16
N VAL A 24 18.01 1.22 0.74
CA VAL A 24 18.03 2.62 1.19
C VAL A 24 19.32 2.95 1.94
N LYS A 25 19.82 2.04 2.79
CA LYS A 25 21.11 2.22 3.48
C LYS A 25 22.30 2.25 2.52
N GLU A 26 22.28 1.42 1.48
CA GLU A 26 23.30 1.43 0.43
C GLU A 26 23.27 2.72 -0.38
N ILE A 27 22.09 3.20 -0.76
CA ILE A 27 21.92 4.47 -1.48
C ILE A 27 22.34 5.66 -0.61
N GLY A 28 22.05 5.60 0.69
CA GLY A 28 22.42 6.63 1.66
C GLY A 28 23.87 6.58 2.15
N MET A 29 24.73 5.71 1.58
CA MET A 29 26.13 5.63 1.98
C MET A 29 26.83 6.99 1.81
N GLY A 30 27.40 7.50 2.91
CA GLY A 30 28.09 8.79 2.94
C GLY A 30 27.22 9.98 3.39
N LEU A 31 25.92 9.76 3.62
CA LEU A 31 25.04 10.76 4.24
C LEU A 31 25.08 10.66 5.79
N PRO A 32 24.66 11.73 6.50
CA PRO A 32 24.46 11.68 7.94
C PRO A 32 23.45 10.60 8.34
N GLU A 33 23.68 9.92 9.47
CA GLU A 33 22.81 8.83 9.97
C GLU A 33 21.34 9.27 10.15
N GLN A 34 21.13 10.54 10.49
CA GLN A 34 19.80 11.15 10.58
C GLN A 34 19.10 11.14 9.22
N GLU A 35 19.76 11.57 8.14
CA GLU A 35 19.17 11.58 6.80
C GLU A 35 18.85 10.16 6.32
N VAL A 36 19.74 9.20 6.56
CA VAL A 36 19.49 7.79 6.22
C VAL A 36 18.27 7.25 6.97
N THR A 37 18.09 7.64 8.23
CA THR A 37 16.92 7.26 9.03
C THR A 37 15.62 7.87 8.47
N HIS A 38 15.65 9.15 8.08
CA HIS A 38 14.51 9.79 7.41
C HIS A 38 14.16 9.11 6.08
N MET A 39 15.17 8.71 5.30
CA MET A 39 14.96 7.95 4.06
C MET A 39 14.32 6.58 4.32
N ILE A 40 14.76 5.87 5.36
CA ILE A 40 14.17 4.58 5.76
C ILE A 40 12.71 4.76 6.20
N ALA A 41 12.42 5.80 6.99
CA ALA A 41 11.07 6.12 7.43
C ALA A 41 10.14 6.40 6.24
N ARG A 42 10.60 7.23 5.28
CA ARG A 42 9.87 7.52 4.03
C ARG A 42 9.62 6.28 3.20
N ALA A 43 10.64 5.44 3.00
CA ALA A 43 10.50 4.19 2.25
C ALA A 43 9.50 3.24 2.93
N SER A 44 9.53 3.13 4.26
CA SER A 44 8.60 2.30 5.02
C SER A 44 7.15 2.82 4.93
N LEU A 45 6.96 4.14 5.00
CA LEU A 45 5.64 4.79 4.77
C LEU A 45 5.13 4.56 3.35
N ALA A 46 6.00 4.67 2.35
CA ALA A 46 5.65 4.43 0.95
C ALA A 46 5.19 2.97 0.72
N ILE A 47 5.84 2.00 1.36
CA ILE A 47 5.41 0.59 1.33
C ILE A 47 4.01 0.44 1.95
N ALA A 48 3.80 1.01 3.14
CA ALA A 48 2.53 0.90 3.86
C ALA A 48 1.36 1.53 3.08
N PHE A 49 1.55 2.72 2.50
CA PHE A 49 0.51 3.36 1.68
C PHE A 49 0.29 2.63 0.35
N GLY A 50 1.35 2.12 -0.26
CA GLY A 50 1.27 1.34 -1.50
C GLY A 50 0.45 0.06 -1.34
N GLU A 51 0.64 -0.65 -0.23
CA GLU A 51 -0.13 -1.82 0.18
C GLU A 51 -1.63 -1.50 0.28
N THR A 52 -1.98 -0.45 1.02
CA THR A 52 -3.38 -0.05 1.22
C THR A 52 -4.03 0.43 -0.08
N LEU A 53 -3.25 1.04 -0.97
CA LEU A 53 -3.69 1.37 -2.33
C LEU A 53 -4.00 0.12 -3.15
N THR A 54 -3.13 -0.88 -3.14
CA THR A 54 -3.39 -2.12 -3.89
C THR A 54 -4.58 -2.91 -3.37
N ASN A 55 -4.92 -2.79 -2.07
CA ASN A 55 -6.15 -3.34 -1.51
C ASN A 55 -7.43 -2.73 -2.13
N CYS A 56 -7.37 -1.52 -2.70
CA CYS A 56 -8.51 -0.96 -3.43
C CYS A 56 -8.71 -1.64 -4.80
N LEU A 57 -7.62 -2.08 -5.45
CA LEU A 57 -7.70 -2.79 -6.73
C LEU A 57 -8.17 -4.24 -6.56
N GLN A 58 -7.73 -4.90 -5.49
CA GLN A 58 -8.16 -6.26 -5.16
C GLN A 58 -8.60 -6.36 -3.69
N PRO A 59 -9.85 -5.97 -3.39
CA PRO A 59 -10.35 -5.91 -2.02
C PRO A 59 -10.71 -7.30 -1.50
N PHE A 60 -9.73 -8.05 -1.00
CA PHE A 60 -10.01 -9.37 -0.40
C PHE A 60 -10.95 -9.29 0.81
N TYR A 61 -10.94 -8.17 1.54
CA TYR A 61 -11.88 -7.89 2.63
C TYR A 61 -13.35 -7.92 2.16
N LEU A 62 -13.60 -7.65 0.88
CA LEU A 62 -14.93 -7.65 0.29
C LEU A 62 -15.53 -9.06 0.21
N LEU A 63 -14.71 -10.12 0.11
CA LEU A 63 -15.18 -11.51 0.04
C LEU A 63 -15.97 -11.93 1.29
N ILE A 64 -15.61 -11.38 2.45
CA ILE A 64 -16.28 -11.66 3.72
C ILE A 64 -17.65 -10.97 3.78
N ILE A 65 -17.77 -9.78 3.18
CA ILE A 65 -18.95 -8.91 3.30
C ILE A 65 -19.96 -9.16 2.17
N LEU A 66 -19.50 -9.60 0.99
CA LEU A 66 -20.32 -9.86 -0.19
C LEU A 66 -21.55 -10.75 0.06
N PRO A 67 -21.46 -11.87 0.82
CA PRO A 67 -22.64 -12.70 1.09
C PRO A 67 -23.77 -11.96 1.81
N ILE A 68 -23.41 -10.98 2.65
CA ILE A 68 -24.37 -10.17 3.41
C ILE A 68 -24.93 -9.05 2.50
N MET A 69 -24.06 -8.37 1.74
CA MET A 69 -24.47 -7.33 0.80
C MET A 69 -25.31 -7.85 -0.38
N GLY A 70 -25.11 -9.12 -0.76
CA GLY A 70 -25.85 -9.77 -1.83
C GLY A 70 -27.21 -10.35 -1.40
N LEU A 71 -27.62 -10.19 -0.14
CA LEU A 71 -28.94 -10.64 0.31
C LEU A 71 -30.04 -9.82 -0.40
N GLY A 72 -30.81 -10.48 -1.27
CA GLY A 72 -31.91 -9.87 -2.02
C GLY A 72 -31.50 -9.09 -3.27
N ILE A 73 -30.21 -9.07 -3.62
CA ILE A 73 -29.69 -8.34 -4.79
C ILE A 73 -28.54 -9.10 -5.45
N LYS A 74 -28.49 -9.10 -6.80
CA LYS A 74 -27.39 -9.71 -7.56
C LYS A 74 -26.20 -8.75 -7.63
N ILE A 75 -25.42 -8.68 -6.56
CA ILE A 75 -24.13 -7.97 -6.53
C ILE A 75 -23.00 -8.97 -6.73
N GLN A 76 -22.07 -8.65 -7.62
CA GLN A 76 -20.83 -9.41 -7.82
C GLN A 76 -19.64 -8.58 -7.34
N ALA A 77 -18.56 -9.26 -6.95
CA ALA A 77 -17.32 -8.58 -6.56
C ALA A 77 -16.83 -7.59 -7.62
N ARG A 78 -17.03 -7.91 -8.91
CA ARG A 78 -16.62 -7.06 -10.04
C ARG A 78 -17.26 -5.67 -9.99
N ASP A 79 -18.51 -5.59 -9.52
CA ASP A 79 -19.30 -4.36 -9.56
C ASP A 79 -18.75 -3.36 -8.53
N VAL A 80 -18.28 -3.87 -7.40
CA VAL A 80 -17.65 -3.07 -6.34
C VAL A 80 -16.20 -2.74 -6.69
N MET A 81 -15.44 -3.70 -7.22
CA MET A 81 -14.04 -3.48 -7.63
C MET A 81 -13.91 -2.37 -8.68
N GLY A 82 -14.81 -2.31 -9.66
CA GLY A 82 -14.82 -1.23 -10.66
C GLY A 82 -15.03 0.15 -10.04
N TYR A 83 -15.84 0.24 -8.98
CA TYR A 83 -16.06 1.50 -8.25
C TYR A 83 -14.83 1.95 -7.45
N LEU A 84 -14.01 1.01 -6.97
CA LEU A 84 -12.82 1.30 -6.17
C LEU A 84 -11.64 1.90 -6.99
N ILE A 85 -11.72 1.91 -8.33
CA ILE A 85 -10.71 2.53 -9.18
C ILE A 85 -10.65 4.05 -8.97
N VAL A 86 -11.80 4.71 -8.80
CA VAL A 86 -11.85 6.16 -8.55
C VAL A 86 -11.15 6.53 -7.23
N PRO A 87 -11.51 5.96 -6.06
CA PRO A 87 -10.79 6.23 -4.83
C PRO A 87 -9.33 5.76 -4.88
N PHE A 88 -9.00 4.68 -5.60
CA PHE A 88 -7.61 4.29 -5.85
C PHE A 88 -6.81 5.43 -6.48
N LEU A 89 -7.30 6.05 -7.56
CA LEU A 89 -6.60 7.15 -8.22
C LEU A 89 -6.48 8.38 -7.31
N VAL A 90 -7.53 8.70 -6.57
CA VAL A 90 -7.53 9.84 -5.63
C VAL A 90 -6.51 9.62 -4.51
N PHE A 91 -6.50 8.44 -3.88
CA PHE A 91 -5.54 8.10 -2.83
C PHE A 91 -4.12 7.97 -3.38
N PHE A 92 -3.96 7.48 -4.61
CA PHE A 92 -2.65 7.34 -5.23
C PHE A 92 -1.99 8.71 -5.36
N ILE A 93 -2.72 9.68 -5.92
CA ILE A 93 -2.22 11.04 -6.10
C ILE A 93 -2.01 11.70 -4.74
N SER A 94 -2.99 11.63 -3.83
CA SER A 94 -2.90 12.34 -2.54
C SER A 94 -1.79 11.80 -1.64
N TRP A 95 -1.63 10.48 -1.54
CA TRP A 95 -0.59 9.88 -0.70
C TRP A 95 0.80 9.97 -1.33
N ALA A 96 0.91 9.90 -2.67
CA ALA A 96 2.19 10.16 -3.32
C ALA A 96 2.68 11.59 -3.05
N LEU A 97 1.79 12.58 -3.16
CA LEU A 97 2.11 13.96 -2.80
C LEU A 97 2.47 14.07 -1.32
N MET A 98 1.75 13.40 -0.42
CA MET A 98 2.04 13.41 1.01
C MET A 98 3.44 12.87 1.31
N VAL A 99 3.81 11.72 0.75
CA VAL A 99 5.12 11.08 0.98
C VAL A 99 6.27 11.94 0.44
N ILE A 100 6.04 12.70 -0.64
CA ILE A 100 7.06 13.55 -1.26
C ILE A 100 7.23 14.88 -0.51
N PHE A 101 6.14 15.55 -0.18
CA PHE A 101 6.16 16.95 0.28
C PHE A 101 6.07 17.11 1.79
N VAL A 102 5.55 16.12 2.52
CA VAL A 102 5.49 16.22 3.98
C VAL A 102 6.87 15.92 4.56
N PRO A 103 7.44 16.83 5.38
CA PRO A 103 8.67 16.54 6.10
C PRO A 103 8.39 15.46 7.15
N ILE A 104 9.21 14.41 7.11
CA ILE A 104 9.20 13.24 8.00
C ILE A 104 10.62 13.08 8.48
#